data_AF-A0A5J5C6Z7-F1
#
_entry.id   AF-A0A5J5C6Z7-F1
#
_cell.length_a   1.000
_cell.length_b   1.000
_cell.length_c   1.000
_cell.angle_alpha   90.00
_cell.angle_beta   90.00
_cell.angle_gamma   90.00
#
_symmetry.space_group_name_H-M   'P 1'
#
loop_
_entity.id
_entity.type
_entity.pdbx_description
1 polymer ?
#
loop_
_entity_poly.entity_id
_entity_poly.type
_entity_poly.pdbx_seq_one_letter_code
_entity_poly.pdbx_strand_id
1 'polypeptide(L)'
;MEEQFILRVPPSVAERIEHLLSENASSSEDKSLDLSFSEDGRSGTFVIGNDHFPASLSDLPCTVESYKTYDDSVLIKTADIGQMIMVRRRG
;
A
#
# COMPACT_ATOMS: atom_id res chain seq x y z
N MET A 1 -7.46 0.19 17.40
CA MET A 1 -7.40 -1.01 16.56
C MET A 1 -6.66 -0.58 15.30
N GLU A 2 -5.61 -1.30 14.88
CA GLU A 2 -4.89 -0.95 13.66
C GLU A 2 -5.68 -1.45 12.45
N GLU A 3 -5.76 -0.63 11.40
CA GLU A 3 -6.36 -1.01 10.12
C GLU A 3 -5.25 -1.27 9.12
N GLN A 4 -5.30 -2.43 8.45
CA GLN A 4 -4.29 -2.85 7.49
C GLN A 4 -4.96 -3.20 6.16
N PHE A 5 -4.29 -2.84 5.06
CA PHE A 5 -4.76 -3.03 3.70
C PHE A 5 -3.62 -3.62 2.85
N ILE A 6 -3.98 -4.40 1.83
CA ILE A 6 -3.02 -4.74 0.77
C ILE A 6 -2.91 -3.58 -0.21
N LEU A 7 -1.72 -3.05 -0.45
CA LEU A 7 -1.47 -2.09 -1.53
C LEU A 7 -0.89 -2.81 -2.76
N ARG A 8 -1.63 -2.85 -3.86
CA ARG A 8 -1.16 -3.38 -5.15
C ARG A 8 -0.90 -2.23 -6.12
N VAL A 9 0.32 -2.17 -6.66
CA VAL A 9 0.79 -1.13 -7.58
C VAL A 9 1.36 -1.73 -8.87
N PRO A 10 1.50 -0.96 -9.96
CA PRO A 10 2.26 -1.38 -11.13
C PRO A 10 3.73 -1.68 -10.78
N PRO A 11 4.41 -2.61 -11.50
CA PRO A 11 5.80 -2.96 -11.20
C PRO A 11 6.77 -1.77 -11.11
N SER A 12 6.65 -0.82 -12.04
CA SER A 12 7.48 0.40 -12.04
C SER A 12 7.28 1.31 -10.83
N VAL A 13 6.09 1.26 -10.20
CA VAL A 13 5.81 1.99 -8.96
C VAL A 13 6.32 1.19 -7.76
N ALA A 14 6.22 -0.14 -7.81
CA ALA A 14 6.76 -1.01 -6.76
C ALA A 14 8.28 -0.80 -6.57
N GLU A 15 9.05 -0.75 -7.66
CA GLU A 15 10.50 -0.48 -7.63
C GLU A 15 10.82 0.86 -6.96
N ARG A 16 10.04 1.90 -7.25
CA ARG A 16 10.19 3.23 -6.62
C ARG A 16 9.87 3.18 -5.13
N ILE A 17 8.79 2.51 -4.73
CA ILE A 17 8.43 2.32 -3.32
C ILE A 17 9.52 1.55 -2.58
N GLU A 18 10.07 0.49 -3.18
CA GLU A 18 11.15 -0.31 -2.59
C GLU A 18 12.40 0.54 -2.34
N HIS A 19 12.78 1.39 -3.31
CA HIS A 19 13.88 2.33 -3.13
C HIS A 19 13.61 3.35 -2.00
N LEU A 20 12.36 3.83 -1.87
CA LEU A 20 11.97 4.75 -0.79
C LEU A 20 11.97 4.10 0.60
N LEU A 21 11.63 2.83 0.69
CA LEU A 21 11.61 2.08 1.95
C LEU A 21 13.00 1.56 2.35
N SER A 22 13.96 1.55 1.41
CA SER A 22 15.34 1.15 1.68
C SER A 22 16.05 2.14 2.61
N GLU A 23 17.00 1.65 3.43
CA GLU A 23 17.75 2.46 4.40
C GLU A 23 18.57 3.61 3.76
N ASN A 24 18.74 3.59 2.43
CA ASN A 24 19.51 4.57 1.65
C ASN A 24 18.67 5.70 1.04
N ALA A 25 17.39 5.84 1.41
CA ALA A 25 16.40 6.75 0.82
C ALA A 25 16.71 8.28 0.94
N SER A 26 17.89 8.66 1.43
CA SER A 26 18.24 10.06 1.72
C SER A 26 18.28 10.98 0.50
N SER A 27 18.31 10.46 -0.73
CA SER A 27 18.58 11.24 -1.96
C SER A 27 17.49 11.22 -3.06
N SER A 28 16.40 10.47 -2.90
CA SER A 28 15.37 10.34 -3.94
C SER A 28 14.50 11.61 -4.06
N GLU A 29 14.19 12.07 -5.27
CA GLU A 29 13.16 13.11 -5.52
C GLU A 29 11.74 12.61 -5.15
N ASP A 30 11.55 11.29 -5.04
CA ASP A 30 10.28 10.60 -4.77
C ASP A 30 9.88 10.54 -3.28
N LYS A 31 10.37 11.43 -2.40
CA LYS A 31 10.12 11.33 -0.94
C LYS A 31 8.66 11.46 -0.52
N SER A 32 7.78 11.95 -1.39
CA SER A 32 6.35 12.07 -1.10
C SER A 32 5.58 10.85 -1.60
N LEU A 33 4.99 10.11 -0.66
CA LEU A 33 3.95 9.11 -0.90
C LEU A 33 2.66 9.63 -0.28
N ASP A 34 1.60 9.69 -1.07
CA ASP A 34 0.28 10.09 -0.58
C ASP A 34 -0.82 9.23 -1.21
N LEU A 35 -1.91 9.05 -0.47
CA LEU A 35 -3.08 8.32 -0.90
C LEU A 35 -4.32 9.04 -0.38
N SER A 36 -5.15 9.49 -1.32
CA SER A 36 -6.42 10.15 -1.02
C SER A 36 -7.58 9.40 -1.66
N PHE A 37 -8.71 9.32 -0.95
CA PHE A 37 -9.97 8.78 -1.46
C PHE A 37 -10.98 9.90 -1.68
N SER A 38 -11.83 9.75 -2.70
CA SER A 38 -13.02 10.58 -2.87
C SER A 38 -14.07 10.28 -1.82
N GLU A 39 -15.12 11.09 -1.78
CA GLU A 39 -16.25 10.96 -0.84
C GLU A 39 -16.95 9.60 -0.92
N ASP A 40 -16.87 8.90 -2.05
CA ASP A 40 -17.39 7.53 -2.22
C ASP A 40 -16.62 6.47 -1.40
N GLY A 41 -15.46 6.82 -0.85
CA GLY A 41 -14.57 5.93 -0.09
C GLY A 41 -14.00 4.76 -0.91
N ARG A 42 -14.17 4.77 -2.24
CA ARG A 42 -13.85 3.64 -3.13
C ARG A 42 -12.92 4.04 -4.25
N SER A 43 -13.03 5.26 -4.76
CA SER A 43 -12.15 5.79 -5.79
C SER A 43 -11.12 6.71 -5.13
N GLY A 44 -9.91 6.77 -5.67
CA GLY A 44 -8.85 7.56 -5.06
C GLY A 44 -7.71 7.90 -6.01
N THR A 45 -6.76 8.66 -5.49
CA THR A 45 -5.52 9.02 -6.18
C THR A 45 -4.34 8.62 -5.30
N PHE A 46 -3.44 7.84 -5.89
CA PHE A 46 -2.15 7.51 -5.30
C PHE A 46 -1.07 8.40 -5.92
N VAL A 47 -0.25 9.02 -5.09
CA VAL A 47 0.81 9.94 -5.51
C VAL A 47 2.16 9.42 -5.05
N ILE A 48 3.14 9.42 -5.96
CA ILE A 48 4.55 9.13 -5.66
C ILE A 48 5.42 10.12 -6.44
N GLY A 49 6.19 10.93 -5.72
CA GLY A 49 6.88 12.09 -6.29
C GLY A 49 5.87 13.02 -6.99
N ASN A 50 6.06 13.28 -8.29
CA ASN A 50 5.16 14.11 -9.10
C ASN A 50 4.10 13.30 -9.86
N ASP A 51 4.12 11.97 -9.76
CA ASP A 51 3.21 11.11 -10.50
C ASP A 51 1.95 10.80 -9.70
N HIS A 52 0.82 10.83 -10.41
CA HIS A 52 -0.51 10.63 -9.88
C HIS A 52 -1.16 9.47 -10.61
N PHE A 53 -1.59 8.46 -9.86
CA PHE A 53 -2.17 7.24 -10.37
C PHE A 53 -3.60 7.06 -9.86
N PRO A 54 -4.54 6.61 -10.70
CA PRO A 54 -5.86 6.23 -10.23
C PRO A 54 -5.76 5.04 -9.26
N ALA A 55 -6.37 5.17 -8.10
CA ALA A 55 -6.47 4.15 -7.06
C ALA A 55 -7.93 3.74 -6.84
N SER A 56 -8.16 2.52 -6.37
CA SER A 56 -9.49 2.05 -5.99
C SER A 56 -9.44 1.03 -4.85
N LEU A 57 -10.40 1.07 -3.94
CA LEU A 57 -10.53 0.14 -2.82
C LEU A 57 -11.46 -1.03 -3.20
N SER A 58 -10.90 -2.23 -3.27
CA SER A 58 -11.62 -3.46 -3.64
C SER A 58 -11.69 -4.43 -2.46
N ASP A 59 -12.81 -5.10 -2.31
CA ASP A 59 -12.99 -6.13 -1.27
C ASP A 59 -12.31 -7.43 -1.71
N LEU A 60 -11.57 -8.06 -0.80
CA LEU A 60 -10.94 -9.36 -1.04
C LEU A 60 -11.98 -10.48 -0.85
N PRO A 61 -11.93 -11.55 -1.66
CA PRO A 61 -12.86 -12.67 -1.53
C PRO A 61 -12.62 -13.52 -0.27
N CYS A 62 -11.49 -13.33 0.40
CA CYS A 62 -11.11 -14.04 1.61
C CYS A 62 -10.50 -13.06 2.62
N THR A 63 -10.66 -13.36 3.91
CA THR A 63 -9.95 -12.66 4.99
C THR A 63 -8.49 -13.10 5.01
N VAL A 64 -7.58 -12.13 5.03
CA VAL A 64 -6.14 -12.35 5.23
C VAL A 64 -5.77 -11.89 6.63
N GLU A 65 -5.13 -12.74 7.42
CA GLU A 65 -4.66 -12.38 8.75
C GLU A 65 -3.19 -11.98 8.69
N SER A 66 -2.83 -10.86 9.31
CA SER A 66 -1.44 -10.49 9.53
C SER A 66 -0.98 -10.94 10.92
N TYR A 67 0.26 -11.39 10.99
CA TYR A 67 0.90 -11.83 12.22
C TYR A 67 2.27 -11.18 12.36
N LYS A 68 2.66 -10.91 13.60
CA LYS A 68 4.03 -10.55 13.96
C LYS A 68 4.64 -11.62 14.85
N THR A 69 5.96 -11.74 14.77
CA THR A 69 6.74 -12.67 15.59
C THR A 69 8.09 -12.04 15.92
N TYR A 70 8.70 -12.53 17.00
CA TYR A 70 10.08 -12.19 17.37
C TYR A 70 11.05 -13.36 17.15
N ASP A 71 10.54 -14.59 17.05
CA ASP A 71 11.32 -15.84 17.06
C ASP A 71 10.98 -16.79 15.89
N ASP A 72 10.14 -16.33 14.95
CA ASP A 72 9.63 -17.11 13.81
C ASP A 72 8.85 -18.38 14.18
N SER A 73 8.43 -18.51 15.45
CA SER A 73 7.70 -19.66 15.98
C SER A 73 6.36 -19.24 16.58
N VAL A 74 6.37 -18.28 17.48
CA VAL A 74 5.14 -17.75 18.09
C VAL A 74 4.59 -16.63 17.23
N LEU A 75 3.47 -16.90 16.57
CA LEU A 75 2.76 -15.93 15.73
C LEU A 75 1.67 -15.23 16.54
N ILE A 76 1.75 -13.91 16.64
CA ILE A 76 0.74 -13.08 17.29
C ILE A 76 -0.06 -12.36 16.21
N LYS A 77 -1.37 -12.63 16.14
CA LYS A 77 -2.27 -11.98 15.20
C LYS A 77 -2.30 -10.47 15.46
N THR A 78 -2.17 -9.67 14.40
CA THR A 78 -2.16 -8.20 14.46
C THR A 78 -3.36 -7.55 13.78
N ALA A 79 -3.84 -8.11 12.66
CA ALA A 79 -5.01 -7.56 11.95
C ALA A 79 -5.73 -8.61 11.09
N ASP A 80 -6.99 -8.33 10.80
CA ASP A 80 -7.79 -8.95 9.74
C ASP A 80 -7.84 -7.99 8.55
N ILE A 81 -7.42 -8.45 7.37
CA ILE A 81 -7.36 -7.67 6.14
C ILE A 81 -8.39 -8.22 5.18
N GLY A 82 -9.42 -7.41 4.90
CA GLY A 82 -10.50 -7.76 3.98
C GLY A 82 -10.50 -6.96 2.68
N GLN A 83 -9.56 -6.03 2.49
CA GLN A 83 -9.59 -5.07 1.39
C GLN A 83 -8.19 -4.81 0.81
N MET A 84 -8.19 -4.43 -0.47
CA MET A 84 -6.99 -4.12 -1.25
C MET A 84 -7.16 -2.79 -1.98
N ILE A 85 -6.14 -1.96 -1.89
CA ILE A 85 -5.99 -0.72 -2.65
C ILE A 85 -5.28 -1.06 -3.95
N MET A 86 -5.97 -0.85 -5.06
CA MET A 86 -5.51 -1.13 -6.42
C MET A 86 -5.10 0.15 -7.12
N VAL A 87 -3.81 0.34 -7.34
CA VAL A 87 -3.26 1.44 -8.14
C VAL A 87 -3.08 0.97 -9.59
N ARG A 88 -3.67 1.70 -10.53
CA ARG A 88 -3.65 1.37 -11.96
C ARG A 88 -2.71 2.30 -12.72
N ARG A 89 -2.23 1.86 -13.89
CA ARG A 89 -1.46 2.72 -14.79
C ARG A 89 -2.31 3.91 -15.23
N ARG A 90 -1.66 5.06 -15.48
CA ARG A 90 -2.27 6.15 -16.24
C ARG A 90 -2.70 5.59 -17.60
N GLY A 91 -3.96 5.82 -17.97
CA GLY A 91 -4.51 5.43 -19.28
C GLY A 91 -3.87 6.20 -20.43
#